data_AF-A0A9D5V6C1-F1
#
_entry.id   AF-A0A9D5V6C1-F1
#
_cell.length_a   1.000
_cell.length_b   1.000
_cell.length_c   1.000
_cell.angle_alpha   90.00
_cell.angle_beta   90.00
_cell.angle_gamma   90.00
#
_symmetry.space_group_name_H-M   'P 1'
#
loop_
_entity.id
_entity.type
_entity.pdbx_description
1 polymer ?
#
loop_
_entity_poly.entity_id
_entity_poly.type
_entity_poly.pdbx_seq_one_letter_code
_entity_poly.pdbx_strand_id
1 'polypeptide(L)'
;MSHAVTFDTLKFVKRLKEAGFSEPQAEAQTELLAEALAERLASKEDVAALDGKIEIRVAELKRDIKEVEASLKRDIKEVEASLKRDIKEFEATLKRDIKELELRMVIKLGGLIVVGVGLVATANRLWPSPVQYVNPPVQEMRQALPRELRQPAIPSQ
;
A
#
# COMPACT_ATOMS: atom_id res chain seq x y z
N MET A 1 14.96 -47.09 -12.71
CA MET A 1 15.45 -48.43 -13.08
C MET A 1 16.71 -48.26 -13.90
N SER A 2 17.89 -48.47 -13.30
CA SER A 2 19.16 -48.43 -14.02
C SER A 2 19.36 -49.76 -14.76
N HIS A 3 19.25 -49.74 -16.09
CA HIS A 3 19.71 -50.86 -16.91
C HIS A 3 21.25 -50.81 -16.92
N ALA A 4 21.87 -51.60 -16.05
CA ALA A 4 23.32 -51.81 -16.11
C ALA A 4 23.64 -52.58 -17.40
N VAL A 5 24.25 -51.90 -18.37
CA VAL A 5 24.79 -52.56 -19.56
C VAL A 5 26.09 -53.24 -19.12
N THR A 6 26.00 -54.52 -18.76
CA THR A 6 27.17 -55.32 -18.41
C THR A 6 27.90 -55.76 -19.67
N PHE A 7 29.17 -55.38 -19.83
CA PHE A 7 30.02 -55.87 -20.91
C PHE A 7 30.58 -57.24 -20.55
N ASP A 8 30.13 -58.28 -21.24
CA ASP A 8 30.58 -59.66 -21.04
C ASP A 8 31.80 -59.96 -21.94
N THR A 9 32.98 -59.80 -21.35
CA THR A 9 34.30 -60.00 -21.98
C THR A 9 34.41 -61.38 -22.63
N LEU A 10 33.98 -62.45 -21.95
CA LEU A 10 34.09 -63.83 -22.44
C LEU A 10 33.18 -64.09 -23.64
N LYS A 11 31.94 -63.60 -23.57
CA LYS A 11 30.98 -63.70 -24.68
C LYS A 11 31.43 -62.89 -25.88
N PHE A 12 32.11 -61.76 -25.67
CA PHE A 12 32.65 -60.92 -26.74
C PHE A 12 33.87 -61.59 -27.42
N VAL A 13 34.83 -62.12 -26.67
CA VAL A 13 35.96 -62.92 -27.20
C VAL A 13 35.44 -64.10 -28.02
N LYS A 14 34.45 -64.84 -27.51
CA LYS A 14 33.87 -65.99 -28.21
C LYS A 14 33.29 -65.59 -29.57
N ARG A 15 32.56 -64.47 -29.64
CA ARG A 15 32.00 -63.96 -30.90
C ARG A 15 33.07 -63.52 -31.88
N LEU A 16 34.16 -62.92 -31.42
CA LEU A 16 35.28 -62.54 -32.28
C LEU A 16 35.95 -63.79 -32.88
N LYS A 17 36.16 -64.84 -32.10
CA LYS A 17 36.69 -66.13 -32.59
C LYS A 17 35.75 -66.79 -33.61
N GLU A 18 34.44 -66.79 -33.35
CA GLU A 18 33.42 -67.29 -34.29
C GLU A 18 33.38 -66.48 -35.60
N ALA A 19 33.74 -65.19 -35.56
CA ALA A 19 33.86 -64.32 -36.72
C ALA A 19 35.20 -64.45 -37.47
N GLY A 20 36.10 -65.34 -37.03
CA GLY A 20 37.37 -65.65 -37.71
C GLY A 20 38.59 -64.88 -37.21
N PHE A 21 38.48 -64.11 -36.11
CA PHE A 21 39.67 -63.53 -35.45
C PHE A 21 40.47 -64.61 -34.72
N SER A 22 41.80 -64.46 -34.70
CA SER A 22 42.64 -65.32 -33.88
C SER A 22 42.41 -65.03 -32.39
N GLU A 23 42.67 -66.01 -31.53
CA GLU A 23 42.52 -65.86 -30.07
C GLU A 23 43.28 -64.65 -29.50
N PRO A 24 44.56 -64.41 -29.85
CA PRO A 24 45.28 -63.21 -29.39
C PRO A 24 44.64 -61.90 -29.88
N GLN A 25 44.08 -61.87 -31.10
CA GLN A 25 43.41 -60.68 -31.64
C GLN A 25 42.07 -60.42 -30.95
N ALA A 26 41.32 -61.48 -30.65
CA ALA A 26 40.04 -61.40 -29.96
C ALA A 26 40.21 -60.89 -28.52
N GLU A 27 41.21 -61.40 -27.81
CA GLU A 27 41.55 -60.94 -26.45
C GLU A 27 41.98 -59.46 -26.45
N ALA A 28 42.93 -59.09 -27.31
CA ALA A 28 43.43 -57.70 -27.36
C ALA A 28 42.34 -56.68 -27.71
N GLN A 29 41.45 -56.98 -28.66
CA GLN A 29 40.33 -56.07 -28.98
C GLN A 29 39.30 -55.98 -27.85
N THR A 30 39.07 -57.08 -27.14
CA THR A 30 38.13 -57.10 -26.02
C THR A 30 38.66 -56.30 -24.84
N GLU A 31 39.95 -56.45 -24.55
CA GLU A 31 40.64 -55.73 -23.47
C GLU A 31 40.60 -54.22 -23.71
N LEU A 32 41.02 -53.77 -24.91
CA LEU A 32 40.99 -52.35 -25.27
C LEU A 32 39.58 -51.75 -25.22
N LEU A 33 38.56 -52.51 -25.63
CA LEU A 33 37.17 -52.04 -25.57
C LEU A 33 36.64 -51.99 -24.13
N ALA A 34 37.02 -52.95 -23.28
CA ALA A 34 36.67 -52.95 -21.87
C ALA A 34 37.30 -51.76 -21.13
N GLU A 35 38.58 -51.47 -21.40
CA GLU A 35 39.27 -50.29 -20.86
C GLU A 35 38.63 -48.99 -21.33
N ALA A 36 38.36 -48.85 -22.64
CA ALA A 36 37.74 -47.64 -23.19
C ALA A 36 36.32 -47.39 -22.65
N LEU A 37 35.56 -48.45 -22.35
CA LEU A 37 34.25 -48.35 -21.71
C LEU A 37 34.35 -47.99 -20.23
N ALA A 38 35.33 -48.53 -19.51
CA ALA A 38 35.58 -48.20 -18.12
C ALA A 38 35.98 -46.72 -17.93
N GLU A 39 36.75 -46.16 -18.87
CA GLU A 39 37.24 -44.79 -18.79
C GLU A 39 36.17 -43.72 -19.10
N ARG A 40 35.18 -44.02 -19.96
CA ARG A 40 34.19 -43.02 -20.42
C ARG A 40 32.86 -43.04 -19.66
N LEU A 41 32.62 -44.03 -18.83
CA LEU A 41 31.37 -44.16 -18.08
C LEU A 41 31.47 -43.44 -16.73
N ALA A 42 30.49 -42.58 -16.44
CA ALA A 42 30.34 -42.05 -15.09
C ALA A 42 30.16 -43.21 -14.11
N SER A 43 30.97 -43.20 -13.06
CA SER A 43 30.94 -44.20 -12.01
C SER A 43 29.69 -44.03 -11.12
N LYS A 44 29.37 -45.03 -10.30
CA LYS A 44 28.27 -44.88 -9.33
C LYS A 44 28.62 -43.83 -8.28
N GLU A 45 29.91 -43.69 -7.99
CA GLU A 45 30.49 -42.71 -7.09
C GLU A 45 30.27 -41.28 -7.62
N ASP A 46 30.40 -41.05 -8.94
CA ASP A 46 30.12 -39.75 -9.57
C ASP A 46 28.64 -39.36 -9.41
N VAL A 47 27.73 -40.32 -9.60
CA VAL A 47 26.29 -40.11 -9.43
C VAL A 47 25.97 -39.82 -7.96
N ALA A 48 26.52 -40.59 -7.02
CA ALA A 48 26.33 -40.36 -5.59
C ALA A 48 26.88 -38.97 -5.16
N ALA A 49 28.01 -38.55 -5.73
CA ALA A 49 28.56 -37.22 -5.47
C ALA A 49 27.67 -36.10 -6.03
N LEU A 50 27.04 -36.31 -7.19
CA LEU A 50 26.06 -35.37 -7.74
C LEU A 50 24.78 -35.31 -6.90
N ASP A 51 24.25 -36.45 -6.47
CA ASP A 51 23.08 -36.51 -5.57
C ASP A 51 23.36 -35.75 -4.27
N GLY A 52 24.53 -35.96 -3.65
CA GLY A 52 24.93 -35.20 -2.47
C GLY A 52 25.03 -33.69 -2.72
N LYS A 53 25.59 -33.27 -3.87
CA LYS A 53 25.63 -31.85 -4.26
C LYS A 53 24.22 -31.26 -4.46
N ILE A 54 23.31 -32.04 -5.05
CA ILE A 54 21.91 -31.64 -5.24
C ILE A 54 21.23 -31.46 -3.89
N GLU A 55 21.39 -32.40 -2.96
CA GLU A 55 20.81 -32.30 -1.62
C GLU A 55 21.32 -31.06 -0.87
N ILE A 56 22.62 -30.77 -0.94
CA ILE A 56 23.22 -29.56 -0.35
C ILE A 56 22.59 -28.31 -0.97
N ARG A 57 22.56 -28.19 -2.30
CA ARG A 57 21.98 -27.02 -2.97
C ARG A 57 20.50 -26.83 -2.68
N VAL A 58 19.74 -27.93 -2.58
CA VAL A 58 18.33 -27.88 -2.20
C VAL A 58 18.18 -27.38 -0.75
N ALA A 59 19.06 -27.80 0.16
CA ALA A 59 19.05 -27.32 1.54
C ALA A 59 19.44 -25.83 1.63
N GLU A 60 20.42 -25.38 0.85
CA GLU A 60 20.82 -23.97 0.72
C GLU A 60 19.67 -23.12 0.19
N LEU A 61 19.07 -23.49 -0.95
CA LEU A 61 17.94 -22.77 -1.53
C LEU A 61 16.75 -22.69 -0.57
N LYS A 62 16.47 -23.74 0.20
CA LYS A 62 15.42 -23.70 1.23
C LYS A 62 15.74 -22.72 2.37
N ARG A 63 17.01 -22.53 2.72
CA ARG A 63 17.43 -21.53 3.72
C ARG A 63 17.28 -20.13 3.14
N ASP A 64 17.78 -19.89 1.94
CA ASP A 64 17.70 -18.60 1.26
C ASP A 64 16.25 -18.14 1.09
N ILE A 65 15.35 -19.05 0.69
CA ILE A 65 13.91 -18.76 0.61
C ILE A 65 13.36 -18.30 1.96
N LYS A 66 13.67 -19.00 3.06
CA LYS A 66 13.20 -18.61 4.39
C LYS A 66 13.77 -17.27 4.84
N GLU A 67 15.01 -16.97 4.50
CA GLU A 67 15.64 -15.69 4.81
C GLU A 67 14.96 -14.54 4.05
N VAL A 68 14.72 -14.73 2.75
CA VAL A 68 14.01 -13.76 1.91
C VAL A 68 12.57 -13.55 2.42
N GLU A 69 11.85 -14.62 2.75
CA GLU A 69 10.50 -14.52 3.34
C GLU A 69 10.50 -13.73 4.66
N ALA A 70 11.49 -13.98 5.53
CA ALA A 70 11.63 -13.27 6.79
C ALA A 70 12.03 -11.80 6.58
N SER A 71 12.86 -11.49 5.59
CA SER A 71 13.20 -10.11 5.22
C SER A 71 11.98 -9.36 4.70
N LEU A 72 11.28 -9.91 3.71
CA LEU A 72 10.09 -9.27 3.13
C LEU A 72 9.01 -9.02 4.19
N LYS A 73 8.81 -9.95 5.13
CA LYS A 73 7.86 -9.76 6.23
C LYS A 73 8.26 -8.61 7.17
N ARG A 74 9.56 -8.38 7.38
CA ARG A 74 10.07 -7.25 8.16
C ARG A 74 9.87 -5.94 7.39
N ASP A 75 10.25 -5.91 6.12
CA ASP A 75 10.14 -4.72 5.27
C ASP A 75 8.68 -4.28 5.13
N ILE A 76 7.75 -5.21 4.93
CA ILE A 76 6.31 -4.92 4.89
C ILE A 76 5.86 -4.24 6.20
N LYS A 77 6.24 -4.80 7.36
CA LYS A 77 5.87 -4.21 8.65
C LYS A 77 6.48 -2.83 8.87
N GLU A 78 7.70 -2.61 8.39
CA GLU A 78 8.37 -1.31 8.48
C GLU A 78 7.64 -0.27 7.63
N VAL A 79 7.29 -0.62 6.39
CA VAL A 79 6.51 0.24 5.48
C VAL A 79 5.11 0.52 6.03
N GLU A 80 4.42 -0.48 6.58
CA GLU A 80 3.12 -0.27 7.24
C GLU A 80 3.24 0.70 8.43
N ALA A 81 4.30 0.55 9.24
CA ALA A 81 4.55 1.43 10.38
C ALA A 81 4.91 2.85 9.95
N SER A 82 5.72 3.02 8.89
CA SER A 82 6.07 4.34 8.36
C SER A 82 4.83 5.04 7.80
N LEU A 83 4.05 4.38 6.93
CA LEU A 83 2.84 4.95 6.36
C LEU A 83 1.84 5.37 7.43
N LYS A 84 1.68 4.57 8.49
CA LYS A 84 0.80 4.92 9.61
C LYS A 84 1.29 6.15 10.38
N ARG A 85 2.61 6.35 10.51
CA ARG A 85 3.19 7.56 11.11
C ARG A 85 2.96 8.77 10.21
N ASP A 86 3.27 8.65 8.93
CA ASP A 86 3.14 9.73 7.95
C ASP A 86 1.70 10.24 7.85
N ILE A 87 0.72 9.32 7.85
CA ILE A 87 -0.71 9.69 7.87
C ILE A 87 -1.05 10.48 9.13
N LYS A 88 -0.60 10.05 10.31
CA LYS A 88 -0.87 10.77 11.57
C LYS A 88 -0.21 12.14 11.60
N GLU A 89 1.01 12.25 11.08
CA GLU A 89 1.72 13.52 10.99
C GLU A 89 1.02 14.48 10.02
N PHE A 90 0.56 13.97 8.89
CA PHE A 90 -0.22 14.73 7.93
C PHE A 90 -1.57 15.20 8.51
N GLU A 91 -2.32 14.32 9.19
CA GLU A 91 -3.54 14.68 9.90
C GLU A 91 -3.30 15.75 10.97
N ALA A 92 -2.21 15.65 11.74
CA ALA A 92 -1.86 16.62 12.76
C ALA A 92 -1.49 17.98 12.14
N THR A 93 -0.79 17.97 11.00
CA THR A 93 -0.43 19.18 10.26
C THR A 93 -1.66 19.85 9.68
N LEU A 94 -2.54 19.12 8.99
CA LEU A 94 -3.80 19.67 8.49
C LEU A 94 -4.68 20.27 9.59
N LYS A 95 -4.79 19.61 10.75
CA LYS A 95 -5.54 20.15 11.90
C LYS A 95 -4.94 21.44 12.43
N ARG A 96 -3.61 21.57 12.45
CA ARG A 96 -2.94 22.80 12.86
C ARG A 96 -3.20 23.92 11.85
N ASP A 97 -3.02 23.63 10.56
CA ASP A 97 -3.20 24.62 9.48
C ASP A 97 -4.64 25.15 9.43
N ILE A 98 -5.63 24.28 9.61
CA ILE A 98 -7.05 24.67 9.68
C ILE A 98 -7.29 25.61 10.87
N LYS A 99 -6.80 25.26 12.07
CA LYS A 99 -6.95 26.11 13.26
C LYS A 99 -6.25 27.45 13.10
N GLU A 100 -5.07 27.47 12.49
CA GLU A 100 -4.35 28.69 12.21
C GLU A 100 -5.14 29.58 11.23
N LEU A 101 -5.72 28.98 10.19
CA LEU A 101 -6.56 29.69 9.23
C LEU A 101 -7.82 30.26 9.90
N GLU A 102 -8.52 29.46 10.72
CA GLU A 102 -9.68 29.89 11.50
C GLU A 102 -9.33 31.10 12.38
N LEU A 103 -8.23 31.03 13.14
CA LEU A 103 -7.79 32.12 14.00
C LEU A 103 -7.45 33.38 13.20
N ARG A 104 -6.70 33.24 12.11
CA ARG A 104 -6.33 34.36 11.23
C ARG A 104 -7.57 35.03 10.64
N MET A 105 -8.58 34.24 10.25
CA MET A 105 -9.86 34.77 9.75
C MET A 105 -10.65 35.48 10.84
N VAL A 106 -10.76 34.90 12.05
CA VAL A 106 -11.44 35.53 13.19
C VAL A 106 -10.80 36.87 13.53
N ILE A 107 -9.47 36.95 13.58
CA ILE A 107 -8.74 38.19 13.86
C ILE A 107 -8.98 39.24 12.75
N LYS A 108 -8.83 38.86 11.48
CA LYS A 108 -9.02 39.77 10.34
C LYS A 108 -10.46 40.29 10.25
N LEU A 109 -11.44 39.41 10.35
CA LEU A 109 -12.86 39.77 10.27
C LEU A 109 -13.30 40.55 11.52
N GLY A 110 -12.88 40.13 12.71
CA GLY A 110 -13.14 40.86 13.95
C GLY A 110 -12.57 42.28 13.92
N GLY A 111 -11.33 42.44 13.42
CA GLY A 111 -10.72 43.75 13.21
C GLY A 111 -11.53 44.63 12.26
N LEU A 112 -12.00 44.09 11.13
CA LEU A 112 -12.87 44.82 10.19
C LEU A 112 -14.19 45.26 10.84
N ILE A 113 -14.81 44.40 11.65
CA ILE A 113 -16.03 44.74 12.39
C ILE A 113 -15.78 45.89 13.37
N VAL A 114 -14.70 45.81 14.16
CA VAL A 114 -14.35 46.87 15.13
C VAL A 114 -14.11 48.21 14.42
N VAL A 115 -13.36 48.21 13.31
CA VAL A 115 -13.15 49.41 12.49
C VAL A 115 -14.48 49.95 11.95
N GLY A 116 -15.32 49.10 11.38
CA GLY A 116 -16.63 49.49 10.83
C GLY A 116 -17.56 50.10 11.89
N VAL A 117 -17.68 49.47 13.06
CA VAL A 117 -18.49 49.99 14.18
C VAL A 117 -17.94 51.32 14.68
N GLY A 118 -16.62 51.45 14.79
CA GLY A 118 -15.97 52.71 15.18
C GLY A 118 -16.32 53.85 14.23
N LEU A 119 -16.25 53.62 12.91
CA LEU A 119 -16.63 54.61 11.91
C LEU A 119 -18.11 55.02 12.05
N VAL A 120 -19.04 54.06 12.16
CA VAL A 120 -20.47 54.34 12.33
C VAL A 120 -20.75 55.13 13.61
N ALA A 121 -20.12 54.77 14.73
CA ALA A 121 -20.28 55.47 16.00
C ALA A 121 -19.79 56.93 15.92
N THR A 122 -18.64 57.16 15.30
CA THR A 122 -18.12 58.54 15.09
C THR A 122 -19.03 59.37 14.19
N ALA A 123 -19.57 58.80 13.11
CA ALA A 123 -20.52 59.49 12.24
C ALA A 123 -21.82 59.86 12.97
N ASN A 124 -22.40 58.93 13.74
CA ASN A 124 -23.62 59.17 14.51
C ASN A 124 -23.45 60.25 15.60
N ARG A 125 -22.25 60.34 16.21
CA ARG A 125 -21.94 61.39 17.17
C ARG A 125 -21.81 62.77 16.52
N LEU A 126 -21.32 62.84 15.28
CA LEU A 126 -21.14 64.08 14.55
C LEU A 126 -22.47 64.62 13.97
N TRP A 127 -23.40 63.74 13.61
CA TRP A 127 -24.72 64.10 13.09
C TRP A 127 -25.84 63.45 13.91
N PRO A 128 -26.18 63.98 15.09
CA PRO A 128 -27.34 63.49 15.85
C PRO A 128 -28.61 63.77 15.04
N SER A 129 -29.34 62.71 14.66
CA SER A 129 -30.60 62.86 13.92
C SER A 129 -31.68 63.47 14.84
N PRO A 130 -32.38 64.53 14.42
CA PRO A 130 -33.38 65.21 15.25
C PRO A 130 -34.74 64.48 15.33
N VAL A 131 -34.84 63.21 14.93
CA VAL A 131 -36.13 62.53 14.82
C VAL A 131 -36.53 61.87 16.13
N GLN A 132 -37.21 62.64 16.98
CA GLN A 132 -38.02 62.08 18.06
C GLN A 132 -39.31 61.51 17.45
N TYR A 133 -39.42 60.19 17.36
CA TYR A 133 -40.70 59.55 17.07
C TYR A 133 -41.58 59.63 18.33
N VAL A 134 -42.31 60.74 18.47
CA VAL A 134 -43.37 60.87 19.47
C VAL A 134 -44.54 60.04 18.98
N ASN A 135 -44.78 58.88 19.61
CA ASN A 135 -45.99 58.11 19.36
C ASN A 135 -47.18 58.91 19.94
N PRO A 136 -48.10 59.43 19.12
CA PRO A 136 -49.22 60.20 19.65
C PRO A 136 -50.07 59.29 20.54
N PRO A 137 -50.63 59.79 21.66
CA PRO A 137 -51.47 58.99 22.52
C PRO A 137 -52.65 58.44 21.71
N VAL A 138 -52.90 57.12 21.82
CA VAL A 138 -53.95 56.36 21.10
C VAL A 138 -55.34 57.02 21.19
N GLN A 139 -55.55 57.86 22.21
CA GLN A 139 -56.78 58.65 22.37
C GLN A 139 -57.05 59.62 21.21
N GLU A 140 -56.02 60.20 20.59
CA GLU A 140 -56.17 61.10 19.44
C GLU A 140 -56.51 60.34 18.15
N MET A 141 -55.98 59.12 17.99
CA MET A 141 -56.30 58.26 16.84
C MET A 141 -57.78 57.82 16.82
N ARG A 142 -58.42 57.67 17.99
CA ARG A 142 -59.86 57.34 18.08
C ARG A 142 -60.76 58.47 17.62
N GLN A 143 -60.32 59.72 17.74
CA GLN A 143 -61.09 60.89 17.30
C GLN A 143 -60.91 61.18 15.81
N ALA A 144 -59.75 60.82 15.25
CA ALA A 144 -59.44 61.00 13.83
C ALA A 144 -60.02 59.91 12.92
N LEU A 145 -60.67 58.86 13.46
CA LEU A 145 -61.26 57.81 12.65
C LEU A 145 -62.55 58.32 11.95
N PRO A 146 -62.63 58.28 10.60
CA PRO A 146 -63.83 58.67 9.86
C PRO A 146 -65.06 57.93 10.41
N ARG A 147 -66.21 58.63 10.48
CA ARG A 147 -67.46 58.05 11.01
C ARG A 147 -67.87 56.75 10.31
N GLU A 148 -67.39 56.53 9.08
CA GLU A 148 -67.64 55.35 8.25
C GLU A 148 -66.96 54.06 8.76
N LEU A 149 -65.87 54.17 9.53
CA LEU A 149 -65.19 53.01 10.14
C LEU A 149 -65.61 52.78 11.59
N ARG A 150 -66.58 53.55 12.09
CA ARG A 150 -67.21 53.35 13.39
C ARG A 150 -68.26 52.25 13.22
N GLN A 151 -67.83 50.97 13.27
CA GLN A 151 -68.73 49.82 13.17
C GLN A 151 -69.93 50.01 14.13
N PRO A 152 -71.19 49.86 13.69
CA PRO A 152 -72.31 49.82 14.62
C PRO A 152 -72.14 48.60 15.53
N ALA A 153 -72.30 48.81 16.83
CA ALA A 153 -72.24 47.75 17.82
C ALA A 153 -73.19 46.61 17.42
N ILE A 154 -72.64 45.42 17.22
CA ILE A 154 -73.42 44.19 17.08
C ILE A 154 -74.17 44.03 18.41
N PRO A 155 -75.52 44.01 18.44
CA PRO A 155 -76.24 43.70 19.65
C PRO A 155 -76.02 42.22 19.97
N SER A 156 -75.51 41.96 21.17
CA SER A 156 -75.42 40.64 21.76
C SER A 156 -76.82 40.02 21.89
N GLN A 157 -77.03 38.89 21.21
CA GLN A 157 -77.87 37.81 21.72
C GLN A 157 -76.96 36.66 22.15
#